data_AF-A0A256ZTV9-F1
#
_entry.id   AF-A0A256ZTV9-F1
#
_cell.length_a   1.000
_cell.length_b   1.000
_cell.length_c   1.000
_cell.angle_alpha   90.00
_cell.angle_beta   90.00
_cell.angle_gamma   90.00
#
_symmetry.space_group_name_H-M   'P 1'
#
loop_
_entity.id
_entity.type
_entity.pdbx_description
1 polymer ?
#
loop_
_entity_poly.entity_id
_entity_poly.type
_entity_poly.pdbx_seq_one_letter_code
_entity_poly.pdbx_strand_id
1 'polypeptide(L)'
;MQSFSHLLEDDIINNDIISLPIDENVSRIITLFSEYNTSFFPVVRNQRYVGVVSLWGLLKRGIYRKLKISSIIERIPSFPIDVSFERVLRTTVKNRIPGIVVTRNGKVEGIISQNDLLKNDKVKTRLHAVRVRGLLKHGNEYFLNVNDRIGKAKNFLIKNILEEVYVVNKQIKGIITATSMLEKVYTFSIRRSKRGEVAGRTEDIFSEKVYRILDSSYRVGRIDFPVTQVASMLCSYNISSLPVVNNEGMVEGIITRYNILRSIFREFKRKPFPVFIKGLYEGTDYVRKFIERKVYENIGSYSKKARILEVYVVIRASEKSSGKNLYRVSVNINLDKSVHSGFSEGWNLITVCLEAIKDAAFSLSKTRKRIKKKRLDRERIRHIVL
;
A
#
# COMPACT_ATOMS: atom_id res chain seq x y z
N MET A 1 -3.12 13.17 -26.75
CA MET A 1 -3.15 12.03 -25.80
C MET A 1 -4.23 12.29 -24.77
N GLN A 2 -5.27 11.45 -24.75
CA GLN A 2 -6.45 11.61 -23.91
C GLN A 2 -6.09 11.78 -22.43
N SER A 3 -6.73 12.77 -21.78
CA SER A 3 -6.71 12.94 -20.33
C SER A 3 -7.43 11.75 -19.69
N PHE A 4 -6.69 10.79 -19.15
CA PHE A 4 -7.25 9.66 -18.40
C PHE A 4 -7.73 10.13 -17.01
N SER A 5 -8.81 10.90 -16.97
CA SER A 5 -9.69 11.05 -15.82
C SER A 5 -10.79 9.99 -15.94
N HIS A 6 -10.45 8.73 -15.69
CA HIS A 6 -11.49 7.72 -15.56
C HIS A 6 -12.04 7.80 -14.15
N LEU A 7 -13.34 8.05 -14.07
CA LEU A 7 -14.21 7.76 -12.93
C LEU A 7 -13.96 6.31 -12.47
N LEU A 8 -14.34 5.97 -11.24
CA LEU A 8 -14.50 4.56 -10.87
C LEU A 8 -15.40 3.90 -11.92
N GLU A 9 -15.00 2.73 -12.42
CA GLU A 9 -15.97 1.83 -13.04
C GLU A 9 -16.95 1.42 -11.93
N ASP A 10 -18.26 1.57 -12.15
CA ASP A 10 -19.28 1.34 -11.11
C ASP A 10 -19.13 -0.07 -10.47
N ASP A 11 -18.64 -1.04 -11.24
CA ASP A 11 -18.51 -2.45 -10.88
C ASP A 11 -17.49 -2.77 -9.76
N ILE A 12 -16.64 -1.83 -9.36
CA ILE A 12 -15.68 -2.07 -8.26
C ILE A 12 -16.24 -1.72 -6.88
N ILE A 13 -17.37 -0.98 -6.82
CA ILE A 13 -18.00 -0.64 -5.55
C ILE A 13 -18.83 -1.85 -5.12
N ASN A 14 -18.47 -2.44 -3.99
CA ASN A 14 -19.27 -3.47 -3.36
C ASN A 14 -20.43 -2.83 -2.59
N ASN A 15 -21.64 -2.99 -3.12
CA ASN A 15 -22.89 -2.50 -2.53
C ASN A 15 -23.60 -3.56 -1.68
N ASP A 16 -23.14 -4.81 -1.72
CA ASP A 16 -23.65 -5.93 -0.90
C ASP A 16 -23.02 -5.89 0.50
N ILE A 17 -23.13 -4.73 1.15
CA ILE A 17 -22.59 -4.49 2.48
C ILE A 17 -23.60 -3.73 3.34
N ILE A 18 -23.68 -4.11 4.60
CA ILE A 18 -24.48 -3.39 5.60
C ILE A 18 -23.66 -2.27 6.26
N SER A 19 -24.37 -1.23 6.69
CA SER A 19 -23.82 -0.21 7.58
C SER A 19 -24.23 -0.49 9.03
N LEU A 20 -23.31 -0.29 9.96
CA LEU A 20 -23.54 -0.55 11.39
C LEU A 20 -23.96 0.74 12.11
N PRO A 21 -25.03 0.73 12.93
CA PRO A 21 -25.37 1.85 13.81
C PRO A 21 -24.28 2.09 14.86
N ILE A 22 -23.89 3.36 15.08
CA ILE A 22 -22.80 3.72 16.01
C ILE A 22 -23.04 3.29 17.48
N ASP A 23 -24.30 3.09 17.86
CA ASP A 23 -24.74 2.73 19.20
C ASP A 23 -24.85 1.20 19.41
N GLU A 24 -24.65 0.39 18.36
CA GLU A 24 -24.71 -1.07 18.44
C GLU A 24 -23.56 -1.67 19.29
N ASN A 25 -23.82 -2.85 19.86
CA ASN A 25 -22.83 -3.61 20.63
C ASN A 25 -21.89 -4.41 19.72
N VAL A 26 -20.60 -4.40 20.05
CA VAL A 26 -19.53 -5.05 19.30
C VAL A 26 -19.64 -6.58 19.28
N SER A 27 -20.27 -7.20 20.29
CA SER A 27 -20.38 -8.67 20.33
C SER A 27 -21.21 -9.25 19.19
N ARG A 28 -22.12 -8.47 18.58
CA ARG A 28 -22.97 -8.93 17.47
C ARG A 28 -22.28 -8.85 16.11
N ILE A 29 -21.22 -8.05 16.01
CA ILE A 29 -20.60 -7.77 14.70
C ILE A 29 -19.47 -8.73 14.33
N ILE A 30 -18.99 -9.54 15.28
CA ILE A 30 -17.88 -10.49 15.02
C ILE A 30 -18.28 -11.48 13.93
N THR A 31 -19.49 -12.06 14.01
CA THR A 31 -19.98 -13.03 13.02
C THR A 31 -20.23 -12.38 11.66
N LEU A 32 -20.60 -11.09 11.64
CA LEU A 32 -20.84 -10.35 10.39
C LEU A 32 -19.58 -10.28 9.51
N PHE A 33 -18.37 -10.19 10.09
CA PHE A 33 -17.14 -10.19 9.29
C PHE A 33 -16.98 -11.48 8.47
N SER A 34 -17.34 -12.61 9.06
CA SER A 34 -17.34 -13.92 8.41
C SER A 34 -18.47 -14.03 7.38
N GLU A 35 -19.68 -13.58 7.72
CA GLU A 35 -20.86 -13.64 6.85
C GLU A 35 -20.72 -12.77 5.58
N TYR A 36 -20.25 -11.53 5.72
CA TYR A 36 -20.07 -10.60 4.59
C TYR A 36 -18.69 -10.71 3.94
N ASN A 37 -17.83 -11.61 4.42
CA ASN A 37 -16.49 -11.84 3.89
C ASN A 37 -15.67 -10.54 3.72
N THR A 38 -15.77 -9.64 4.70
CA THR A 38 -15.15 -8.31 4.70
C THR A 38 -14.20 -8.15 5.89
N SER A 39 -13.30 -7.18 5.81
CA SER A 39 -12.39 -6.80 6.90
C SER A 39 -12.83 -5.54 7.65
N PHE A 40 -13.84 -4.83 7.14
CA PHE A 40 -14.38 -3.62 7.75
C PHE A 40 -15.83 -3.36 7.35
N PHE A 41 -16.54 -2.66 8.24
CA PHE A 41 -17.89 -2.17 8.00
C PHE A 41 -17.97 -0.65 8.12
N PRO A 42 -18.74 0.01 7.25
CA PRO A 42 -19.09 1.41 7.44
C PRO A 42 -19.99 1.57 8.69
N VAL A 43 -19.78 2.64 9.44
CA VAL A 43 -20.56 3.01 10.62
C VAL A 43 -21.36 4.27 10.33
N VAL A 44 -22.61 4.28 10.76
CA VAL A 44 -23.54 5.39 10.55
C VAL A 44 -24.12 5.93 11.85
N ARG A 45 -24.42 7.23 11.86
CA ARG A 45 -25.26 7.90 12.87
C ARG A 45 -26.35 8.65 12.11
N ASN A 46 -27.62 8.39 12.43
CA ASN A 46 -28.76 8.99 11.73
C ASN A 46 -28.64 8.84 10.20
N GLN A 47 -28.31 7.63 9.73
CA GLN A 47 -28.05 7.28 8.32
C GLN A 47 -26.87 8.00 7.63
N ARG A 48 -26.09 8.82 8.36
CA ARG A 48 -24.91 9.48 7.82
C ARG A 48 -23.63 8.75 8.22
N TYR A 49 -22.70 8.62 7.29
CA TYR A 49 -21.40 8.02 7.54
C TYR A 49 -20.62 8.77 8.63
N VAL A 50 -20.03 8.03 9.58
CA VAL A 50 -19.22 8.60 10.68
C VAL A 50 -17.85 7.96 10.86
N GLY A 51 -17.58 6.84 10.20
CA GLY A 51 -16.31 6.11 10.30
C GLY A 51 -16.49 4.63 9.97
N VAL A 52 -15.51 3.79 10.33
CA VAL A 52 -15.57 2.34 10.13
C VAL A 52 -15.29 1.57 11.42
N VAL A 53 -15.66 0.29 11.45
CA VAL A 53 -15.08 -0.70 12.36
C VAL A 53 -14.39 -1.76 11.53
N SER A 54 -13.12 -2.07 11.83
CA SER A 54 -12.36 -3.14 11.18
C SER A 54 -12.00 -4.28 12.12
N LEU A 55 -11.66 -5.45 11.55
CA LEU A 55 -11.07 -6.58 12.29
C LEU A 55 -9.84 -6.14 13.11
N TRP A 56 -9.01 -5.27 12.54
CA TRP A 56 -7.82 -4.74 13.20
C TRP A 56 -8.17 -3.82 14.38
N GLY A 57 -9.17 -2.94 14.22
CA GLY A 57 -9.68 -2.09 15.29
C GLY A 57 -10.21 -2.91 16.47
N LEU A 58 -10.96 -3.98 16.17
CA LEU A 58 -11.46 -4.94 17.17
C LEU A 58 -10.34 -5.67 17.89
N LEU A 59 -9.38 -6.21 17.14
CA LEU A 59 -8.26 -6.94 17.68
C LEU A 59 -7.39 -6.06 18.61
N LYS A 60 -7.18 -4.80 18.21
CA LYS A 60 -6.40 -3.83 18.97
C LYS A 60 -7.05 -3.43 20.29
N ARG A 61 -8.37 -3.16 20.28
CA ARG A 61 -9.10 -2.72 21.47
C ARG A 61 -9.44 -3.87 22.42
N GLY A 62 -9.56 -5.08 21.90
CA GLY A 62 -10.16 -6.20 22.62
C GLY A 62 -11.66 -6.02 22.77
N ILE A 63 -12.39 -7.12 22.94
CA ILE A 63 -13.85 -7.12 22.99
C ILE A 63 -14.32 -7.58 24.36
N TYR A 64 -15.30 -6.86 24.92
CA TYR A 64 -16.08 -7.29 26.08
C TYR A 64 -17.57 -7.00 25.83
N ARG A 65 -18.45 -7.68 26.58
CA ARG A 65 -19.89 -7.80 26.27
C ARG A 65 -20.67 -6.48 26.12
N LYS A 66 -20.25 -5.40 26.78
CA LYS A 66 -20.94 -4.08 26.76
C LYS A 66 -20.22 -3.03 25.91
N LEU A 67 -19.19 -3.43 25.16
CA LEU A 67 -18.44 -2.50 24.32
C LEU A 67 -19.33 -2.05 23.14
N LYS A 68 -19.52 -0.73 23.02
CA LYS A 68 -20.25 -0.10 21.92
C LYS A 68 -19.34 0.24 20.75
N ILE A 69 -19.87 0.20 19.53
CA ILE A 69 -19.17 0.61 18.30
C ILE A 69 -18.56 2.01 18.44
N SER A 70 -19.27 2.94 19.07
CA SER A 70 -18.81 4.32 19.34
C SER A 70 -17.43 4.42 20.00
N SER A 71 -16.98 3.39 20.72
CA SER A 71 -15.71 3.38 21.44
C SER A 71 -14.53 2.81 20.64
N ILE A 72 -14.81 2.13 19.52
CA ILE A 72 -13.82 1.46 18.67
C ILE A 72 -13.79 1.99 17.24
N ILE A 73 -14.67 2.94 16.91
CA ILE A 73 -14.78 3.54 15.59
C ILE A 73 -13.45 4.15 15.12
N GLU A 74 -13.10 3.85 13.88
CA GLU A 74 -11.93 4.36 13.19
C GLU A 74 -12.36 5.45 12.20
N ARG A 75 -11.77 6.64 12.33
CA ARG A 75 -12.09 7.80 11.49
C ARG A 75 -11.39 7.72 10.13
N ILE A 76 -11.87 6.83 9.27
CA ILE A 76 -11.43 6.73 7.88
C ILE A 76 -12.28 7.67 7.01
N PRO A 77 -11.70 8.49 6.11
CA PRO A 77 -12.50 9.34 5.22
C PRO A 77 -13.32 8.49 4.24
N SER A 78 -14.56 8.91 3.98
CA SER A 78 -15.33 8.42 2.82
C SER A 78 -14.99 9.23 1.57
N PHE A 79 -15.39 8.70 0.42
CA PHE A 79 -15.29 9.37 -0.86
C PHE A 79 -16.65 9.47 -1.55
N PRO A 80 -16.87 10.49 -2.40
CA PRO A 80 -18.03 10.52 -3.28
C PRO A 80 -17.94 9.43 -4.34
N ILE A 81 -19.08 9.03 -4.93
CA ILE A 81 -19.18 7.97 -5.93
C ILE A 81 -18.34 8.22 -7.20
N ASP A 82 -18.14 9.49 -7.55
CA ASP A 82 -17.34 9.92 -8.70
C ASP A 82 -15.82 9.95 -8.43
N VAL A 83 -15.36 9.45 -7.27
CA VAL A 83 -13.93 9.43 -6.93
C VAL A 83 -13.15 8.60 -7.95
N SER A 84 -11.94 9.01 -8.30
CA SER A 84 -11.10 8.23 -9.23
C SER A 84 -10.46 7.01 -8.58
N PHE A 85 -10.37 5.91 -9.33
CA PHE A 85 -9.67 4.69 -8.93
C PHE A 85 -8.25 4.95 -8.38
N GLU A 86 -7.48 5.82 -9.03
CA GLU A 86 -6.12 6.17 -8.58
C GLU A 86 -6.13 6.80 -7.17
N ARG A 87 -7.13 7.64 -6.88
CA ARG A 87 -7.26 8.27 -5.56
C ARG A 87 -7.62 7.23 -4.50
N VAL A 88 -8.49 6.27 -4.83
CA VAL A 88 -8.81 5.13 -3.96
C VAL A 88 -7.55 4.31 -3.67
N LEU A 89 -6.92 3.76 -4.70
CA LEU A 89 -5.70 2.96 -4.59
C LEU A 89 -4.61 3.67 -3.79
N ARG A 90 -4.36 4.95 -4.09
CA ARG A 90 -3.38 5.77 -3.40
C ARG A 90 -3.69 5.92 -1.92
N THR A 91 -4.96 6.14 -1.58
CA THR A 91 -5.40 6.33 -0.18
C THR A 91 -5.26 5.01 0.58
N THR A 92 -5.75 3.91 0.00
CA THR A 92 -5.66 2.57 0.58
C THR A 92 -4.21 2.18 0.86
N VAL A 93 -3.32 2.35 -0.13
CA VAL A 93 -1.90 1.99 0.02
C VAL A 93 -1.16 2.94 0.96
N LYS A 94 -1.36 4.25 0.89
CA LYS A 94 -0.61 5.19 1.75
C LYS A 94 -0.99 5.06 3.21
N ASN A 95 -2.27 4.85 3.49
CA ASN A 95 -2.78 4.81 4.85
C ASN A 95 -2.82 3.39 5.42
N ARG A 96 -2.50 2.35 4.63
CA ARG A 96 -2.56 0.93 5.01
C ARG A 96 -3.92 0.54 5.60
N ILE A 97 -4.99 1.03 4.99
CA ILE A 97 -6.37 0.78 5.44
C ILE A 97 -6.95 -0.43 4.69
N PRO A 98 -7.94 -1.14 5.28
CA PRO A 98 -8.54 -2.33 4.66
C PRO A 98 -9.36 -2.00 3.40
N GLY A 99 -9.78 -0.75 3.26
CA GLY A 99 -10.53 -0.25 2.11
C GLY A 99 -11.02 1.17 2.36
N ILE A 100 -11.94 1.63 1.51
CA ILE A 100 -12.61 2.93 1.65
C ILE A 100 -14.13 2.77 1.62
N VAL A 101 -14.83 3.77 2.14
CA VAL A 101 -16.28 3.87 2.06
C VAL A 101 -16.67 4.86 0.97
N VAL A 102 -17.61 4.48 0.13
CA VAL A 102 -18.18 5.32 -0.92
C VAL A 102 -19.53 5.86 -0.45
N THR A 103 -19.77 7.14 -0.68
CA THR A 103 -20.94 7.86 -0.19
C THR A 103 -21.58 8.73 -1.26
N ARG A 104 -22.90 8.90 -1.19
CA ARG A 104 -23.67 9.88 -1.97
C ARG A 104 -24.44 10.76 -0.99
N ASN A 105 -24.23 12.07 -1.05
CA ASN A 105 -24.85 13.04 -0.12
C ASN A 105 -24.63 12.69 1.38
N GLY A 106 -23.51 12.03 1.70
CA GLY A 106 -23.16 11.59 3.06
C GLY A 106 -23.82 10.29 3.54
N LYS A 107 -24.68 9.66 2.72
CA LYS A 107 -25.18 8.29 2.93
C LYS A 107 -24.19 7.29 2.33
N VAL A 108 -24.08 6.11 2.93
CA VAL A 108 -23.21 5.03 2.46
C VAL A 108 -23.87 4.36 1.26
N GLU A 109 -23.12 4.26 0.16
CA GLU A 109 -23.55 3.54 -1.05
C GLU A 109 -22.90 2.16 -1.13
N GLY A 110 -21.66 2.05 -0.63
CA GLY A 110 -20.90 0.80 -0.65
C GLY A 110 -19.48 0.98 -0.14
N ILE A 111 -18.67 -0.05 -0.33
CA ILE A 111 -17.25 -0.05 0.05
C ILE A 111 -16.36 -0.49 -1.12
N ILE A 112 -15.09 -0.10 -1.08
CA ILE A 112 -14.05 -0.66 -1.96
C ILE A 112 -12.95 -1.22 -1.07
N SER A 113 -12.84 -2.53 -1.00
CA SER A 113 -11.83 -3.27 -0.24
C SER A 113 -10.51 -3.43 -1.02
N GLN A 114 -9.48 -3.92 -0.35
CA GLN A 114 -8.24 -4.34 -1.04
C GLN A 114 -8.49 -5.49 -2.04
N ASN A 115 -9.45 -6.37 -1.80
CA ASN A 115 -9.81 -7.44 -2.73
C ASN A 115 -10.42 -6.86 -4.01
N ASP A 116 -11.31 -5.87 -3.89
CA ASP A 116 -11.94 -5.22 -5.03
C ASP A 116 -10.90 -4.50 -5.89
N LEU A 117 -9.93 -3.83 -5.25
CA LEU A 117 -8.78 -3.25 -5.93
C LEU A 117 -7.92 -4.28 -6.66
N LEU A 118 -7.67 -5.46 -6.06
CA LEU A 118 -6.89 -6.53 -6.69
C LEU A 118 -7.62 -7.19 -7.86
N LYS A 119 -8.95 -7.28 -7.78
CA LYS A 119 -9.81 -7.85 -8.84
C LYS A 119 -9.96 -6.93 -10.05
N ASN A 120 -9.71 -5.63 -9.90
CA ASN A 120 -9.84 -4.68 -11.01
C ASN A 120 -8.85 -4.98 -12.16
N ASP A 121 -9.34 -4.87 -13.39
CA ASP A 121 -8.57 -5.24 -14.58
C ASP A 121 -7.33 -4.35 -14.79
N LYS A 122 -7.41 -3.06 -14.45
CA LYS A 122 -6.25 -2.15 -14.52
C LYS A 122 -5.14 -2.60 -13.59
N VAL A 123 -5.46 -3.27 -12.49
CA VAL A 123 -4.49 -3.87 -11.57
C VAL A 123 -3.99 -5.19 -12.15
N LYS A 124 -4.89 -6.11 -12.55
CA LYS A 124 -4.52 -7.41 -13.13
C LYS A 124 -3.57 -7.27 -14.33
N THR A 125 -3.86 -6.38 -15.28
CA THR A 125 -3.02 -6.14 -16.46
C THR A 125 -1.58 -5.78 -16.07
N ARG A 126 -1.41 -4.94 -15.06
CA ARG A 126 -0.07 -4.52 -14.59
C ARG A 126 0.65 -5.64 -13.82
N LEU A 127 -0.10 -6.49 -13.11
CA LEU A 127 0.48 -7.61 -12.36
C LEU A 127 1.17 -8.65 -13.24
N HIS A 128 0.85 -8.74 -14.54
CA HIS A 128 1.55 -9.65 -15.46
C HIS A 128 3.06 -9.41 -15.55
N ALA A 129 3.52 -8.17 -15.34
CA ALA A 129 4.95 -7.83 -15.36
C ALA A 129 5.64 -8.06 -14.01
N VAL A 130 4.89 -8.34 -12.95
CA VAL A 130 5.40 -8.43 -11.58
C VAL A 130 5.66 -9.89 -11.21
N ARG A 131 6.83 -10.17 -10.64
CA ARG A 131 7.22 -11.50 -10.16
C ARG A 131 7.19 -11.58 -8.64
N VAL A 132 6.82 -12.76 -8.13
CA VAL A 132 6.74 -13.06 -6.68
C VAL A 132 8.05 -12.71 -5.97
N ARG A 133 9.20 -13.12 -6.53
CA ARG A 133 10.54 -12.80 -6.00
C ARG A 133 10.75 -11.32 -5.69
N GLY A 134 10.20 -10.41 -6.50
CA GLY A 134 10.36 -8.96 -6.30
C GLY A 134 9.48 -8.37 -5.20
N LEU A 135 8.48 -9.12 -4.73
CA LEU A 135 7.53 -8.71 -3.69
C LEU A 135 7.72 -9.45 -2.37
N LEU A 136 8.50 -10.53 -2.38
CA LEU A 136 8.66 -11.42 -1.25
C LEU A 136 9.25 -10.68 -0.04
N LYS A 137 8.64 -10.91 1.12
CA LYS A 137 9.16 -10.49 2.41
C LYS A 137 9.82 -11.66 3.10
N HIS A 138 11.13 -11.52 3.33
CA HIS A 138 11.96 -12.52 4.00
C HIS A 138 12.09 -12.19 5.48
N GLY A 139 12.21 -13.21 6.32
CA GLY A 139 12.53 -13.07 7.74
C GLY A 139 11.60 -13.87 8.65
N ASN A 140 12.15 -14.35 9.77
CA ASN A 140 11.39 -15.10 10.77
C ASN A 140 10.37 -14.22 11.50
N GLU A 141 10.52 -12.90 11.46
CA GLU A 141 9.60 -11.93 12.06
C GLU A 141 8.23 -11.86 11.37
N TYR A 142 8.02 -12.59 10.28
CA TYR A 142 6.73 -12.74 9.59
C TYR A 142 5.99 -14.03 9.98
N PHE A 143 6.55 -14.82 10.89
CA PHE A 143 6.00 -16.11 11.31
C PHE A 143 6.01 -16.25 12.83
N LEU A 144 5.22 -17.17 13.37
CA LEU A 144 5.26 -17.57 14.77
C LEU A 144 5.73 -19.01 14.91
N ASN A 145 6.31 -19.35 16.05
CA ASN A 145 6.63 -20.73 16.38
C ASN A 145 5.41 -21.41 17.06
N VAL A 146 5.24 -22.71 16.89
CA VAL A 146 4.17 -23.50 17.56
C VAL A 146 4.11 -23.34 19.08
N ASN A 147 5.24 -23.02 19.71
CA ASN A 147 5.34 -22.79 21.16
C ASN A 147 5.14 -21.33 21.58
N ASP A 148 4.96 -20.40 20.63
CA ASP A 148 4.64 -19.01 20.95
C ASP A 148 3.29 -18.88 21.66
N ARG A 149 3.12 -17.79 22.41
CA ARG A 149 1.87 -17.52 23.14
C ARG A 149 0.82 -16.85 22.25
N ILE A 150 -0.47 -17.07 22.55
CA ILE A 150 -1.60 -16.42 21.86
C ILE A 150 -1.51 -14.89 21.97
N GLY A 151 -1.06 -14.36 23.12
CA GLY A 151 -0.78 -12.92 23.27
C GLY A 151 0.28 -12.40 22.29
N LYS A 152 1.31 -13.20 22.00
CA LYS A 152 2.32 -12.86 20.97
C LYS A 152 1.69 -12.84 19.57
N ALA A 153 0.78 -13.77 19.28
CA ALA A 153 0.04 -13.76 18.01
C ALA A 153 -0.83 -12.52 17.85
N LYS A 154 -1.56 -12.11 18.90
CA LYS A 154 -2.33 -10.85 18.89
C LYS A 154 -1.43 -9.66 18.57
N ASN A 155 -0.32 -9.53 19.30
CA ASN A 155 0.61 -8.43 19.12
C ASN A 155 1.26 -8.44 17.73
N PHE A 156 1.56 -9.61 17.19
CA PHE A 156 2.08 -9.79 15.84
C PHE A 156 1.10 -9.24 14.80
N LEU A 157 -0.17 -9.65 14.84
CA LEU A 157 -1.19 -9.22 13.88
C LEU A 157 -1.38 -7.70 13.94
N ILE A 158 -1.43 -7.12 15.15
CA ILE A 158 -1.57 -5.68 15.36
C ILE A 158 -0.37 -4.92 14.80
N LYS A 159 0.86 -5.33 15.16
CA LYS A 159 2.11 -4.65 14.78
C LYS A 159 2.32 -4.66 13.27
N ASN A 160 2.02 -5.79 12.64
CA ASN A 160 2.24 -5.98 11.21
C ASN A 160 1.05 -5.52 10.34
N ILE A 161 -0.09 -5.19 10.95
CA ILE A 161 -1.35 -4.84 10.25
C ILE A 161 -1.72 -5.97 9.28
N LEU A 162 -1.77 -7.19 9.81
CA LEU A 162 -2.11 -8.40 9.08
C LEU A 162 -3.39 -9.01 9.67
N GLU A 163 -4.17 -9.66 8.81
CA GLU A 163 -5.40 -10.36 9.20
C GLU A 163 -5.10 -11.82 9.59
N GLU A 164 -3.90 -12.32 9.32
CA GLU A 164 -3.49 -13.66 9.71
C GLU A 164 -1.99 -13.77 9.92
N VAL A 165 -1.59 -14.82 10.63
CA VAL A 165 -0.21 -15.19 10.88
C VAL A 165 -0.04 -16.69 10.76
N TYR A 166 1.03 -17.09 10.08
CA TYR A 166 1.37 -18.49 9.88
C TYR A 166 2.28 -18.97 11.01
N VAL A 167 1.99 -20.17 11.50
CA VAL A 167 2.73 -20.82 12.58
C VAL A 167 3.59 -21.92 11.99
N VAL A 168 4.87 -21.93 12.34
CA VAL A 168 5.89 -22.82 11.79
C VAL A 168 6.58 -23.65 12.87
N ASN A 169 7.01 -24.85 12.48
CA ASN A 169 8.01 -25.66 13.16
C ASN A 169 8.82 -26.37 12.07
N LYS A 170 9.89 -25.71 11.61
CA LYS A 170 10.60 -25.92 10.33
C LYS A 170 9.72 -25.68 9.10
N GLN A 171 8.59 -26.38 9.01
CA GLN A 171 7.53 -26.20 8.00
C GLN A 171 6.30 -25.53 8.62
N ILE A 172 5.38 -25.07 7.78
CA ILE A 172 4.10 -24.50 8.22
C ILE A 172 3.26 -25.59 8.91
N LYS A 173 2.76 -25.29 10.10
CA LYS A 173 1.88 -26.16 10.89
C LYS A 173 0.44 -25.68 10.88
N GLY A 174 0.21 -24.40 10.59
CA GLY A 174 -1.13 -23.86 10.44
C GLY A 174 -1.14 -22.34 10.38
N ILE A 175 -2.33 -21.79 10.51
CA ILE A 175 -2.65 -20.37 10.43
C ILE A 175 -3.50 -19.94 11.62
N ILE A 176 -3.32 -18.69 12.06
CA ILE A 176 -4.20 -18.02 13.01
C ILE A 176 -4.69 -16.75 12.34
N THR A 177 -6.01 -16.62 12.16
CA THR A 177 -6.63 -15.42 11.60
C THR A 177 -7.13 -14.51 12.71
N ALA A 178 -7.23 -13.21 12.43
CA ALA A 178 -7.83 -12.23 13.32
C ALA A 178 -9.28 -12.63 13.62
N THR A 179 -10.02 -13.08 12.61
CA THR A 179 -11.38 -13.61 12.77
C THR A 179 -11.43 -14.79 13.73
N SER A 180 -10.58 -15.81 13.54
CA SER A 180 -10.58 -16.97 14.43
C SER A 180 -10.10 -16.61 15.84
N MET A 181 -9.21 -15.64 15.98
CA MET A 181 -8.83 -15.10 17.28
C MET A 181 -10.00 -14.36 17.95
N LEU A 182 -10.73 -13.52 17.22
CA LEU A 182 -11.91 -12.83 17.74
C LEU A 182 -13.00 -13.83 18.16
N GLU A 183 -13.28 -14.85 17.35
CA GLU A 183 -14.27 -15.89 17.65
C GLU A 183 -13.83 -16.82 18.79
N LYS A 184 -12.63 -17.42 18.71
CA LYS A 184 -12.16 -18.44 19.65
C LYS A 184 -11.70 -17.87 20.99
N VAL A 185 -11.23 -16.63 21.03
CA VAL A 185 -10.71 -16.00 22.27
C VAL A 185 -11.74 -15.08 22.91
N TYR A 186 -12.38 -14.22 22.14
CA TYR A 186 -13.29 -13.21 22.70
C TYR A 186 -14.74 -13.69 22.83
N THR A 187 -15.26 -14.49 21.89
CA THR A 187 -16.62 -15.05 22.06
C THR A 187 -16.67 -16.10 23.18
N PHE A 188 -15.62 -16.91 23.34
CA PHE A 188 -15.52 -17.88 24.45
C PHE A 188 -15.41 -17.22 25.82
N SER A 189 -14.67 -16.11 25.95
CA SER A 189 -14.59 -15.37 27.21
C SER A 189 -15.94 -14.73 27.59
N ILE A 190 -16.70 -14.21 26.62
CA ILE A 190 -18.06 -13.67 26.83
C ILE A 190 -19.07 -14.75 27.26
N ARG A 191 -18.97 -15.98 26.73
CA ARG A 191 -19.88 -17.09 27.08
C ARG A 191 -19.69 -17.61 28.51
N ARG A 192 -18.46 -17.57 29.04
CA ARG A 192 -18.14 -18.04 30.41
C ARG A 192 -18.51 -17.06 31.52
N SER A 193 -18.70 -15.77 31.21
CA SER A 193 -19.20 -14.77 32.18
C SER A 193 -20.67 -15.00 32.63
N LYS A 194 -21.32 -16.11 32.25
CA LYS A 194 -22.65 -16.51 32.74
C LYS A 194 -22.61 -17.29 34.07
N ARG A 195 -21.45 -17.82 34.49
CA ARG A 195 -21.27 -18.57 35.75
C ARG A 195 -20.23 -17.84 36.58
N GLY A 196 -20.66 -17.11 37.62
CA GLY A 196 -19.94 -16.66 38.84
C GLY A 196 -18.43 -16.38 38.88
N GLU A 197 -17.69 -16.41 37.78
CA GLU A 197 -16.23 -16.38 37.77
C GLU A 197 -15.73 -14.99 37.39
N VAL A 198 -14.93 -14.47 38.31
CA VAL A 198 -14.23 -13.19 38.30
C VAL A 198 -13.34 -13.06 37.05
N ALA A 199 -13.12 -11.83 36.62
CA ALA A 199 -12.37 -11.36 35.45
C ALA A 199 -10.95 -11.95 35.20
N GLY A 200 -10.44 -12.88 36.03
CA GLY A 200 -9.09 -13.43 35.99
C GLY A 200 -8.78 -14.45 34.87
N ARG A 201 -9.77 -14.99 34.14
CA ARG A 201 -9.52 -16.04 33.11
C ARG A 201 -9.28 -15.54 31.68
N THR A 202 -9.48 -14.25 31.40
CA THR A 202 -9.16 -13.71 30.06
C THR A 202 -7.65 -13.49 29.87
N GLU A 203 -6.91 -13.23 30.96
CA GLU A 203 -5.43 -13.17 30.94
C GLU A 203 -4.81 -14.56 30.75
N ASP A 204 -5.50 -15.60 31.25
CA ASP A 204 -5.09 -17.01 31.17
C ASP A 204 -4.95 -17.48 29.71
N ILE A 205 -5.94 -17.23 28.86
CA ILE A 205 -5.90 -17.71 27.45
C ILE A 205 -4.83 -17.02 26.59
N PHE A 206 -4.44 -15.78 26.90
CA PHE A 206 -3.35 -15.13 26.18
C PHE A 206 -1.97 -15.69 26.58
N SER A 207 -1.87 -16.31 27.75
CA SER A 207 -0.68 -17.01 28.23
C SER A 207 -0.49 -18.37 27.55
N GLU A 208 -1.59 -18.96 27.05
CA GLU A 208 -1.59 -20.25 26.36
C GLU A 208 -0.86 -20.21 25.02
N LYS A 209 -0.46 -21.40 24.55
CA LYS A 209 0.31 -21.55 23.30
C LYS A 209 -0.59 -21.48 22.07
N VAL A 210 -0.04 -20.95 20.97
CA VAL A 210 -0.72 -20.73 19.69
C VAL A 210 -1.32 -22.00 19.07
N TYR A 211 -0.74 -23.18 19.33
CA TYR A 211 -1.26 -24.44 18.79
C TYR A 211 -2.70 -24.73 19.23
N ARG A 212 -3.19 -24.16 20.33
CA ARG A 212 -4.57 -24.38 20.83
C ARG A 212 -5.66 -23.72 19.98
N ILE A 213 -5.33 -22.68 19.22
CA ILE A 213 -6.29 -21.96 18.36
C ILE A 213 -5.96 -22.09 16.87
N LEU A 214 -4.93 -22.86 16.56
CA LEU A 214 -4.39 -23.07 15.22
C LEU A 214 -5.43 -23.71 14.29
N ASP A 215 -5.49 -23.22 13.06
CA ASP A 215 -6.21 -23.85 11.97
C ASP A 215 -5.21 -24.54 11.04
N SER A 216 -5.48 -25.80 10.66
CA SER A 216 -4.63 -26.58 9.75
C SER A 216 -4.93 -26.32 8.28
N SER A 217 -6.01 -25.61 7.96
CA SER A 217 -6.35 -25.22 6.59
C SER A 217 -5.62 -23.94 6.21
N TYR A 218 -4.52 -24.10 5.48
CA TYR A 218 -3.75 -22.98 4.92
C TYR A 218 -3.49 -23.17 3.43
N ARG A 219 -3.01 -22.11 2.80
CA ARG A 219 -2.56 -22.10 1.41
C ARG A 219 -1.12 -21.63 1.37
N VAL A 220 -0.38 -22.08 0.36
CA VAL A 220 1.02 -21.70 0.13
C VAL A 220 1.22 -21.31 -1.32
N GLY A 221 2.16 -20.41 -1.56
CA GLY A 221 2.66 -20.08 -2.89
C GLY A 221 4.02 -20.73 -3.17
N ARG A 222 4.51 -20.50 -4.39
CA ARG A 222 5.87 -20.82 -4.81
C ARG A 222 6.54 -19.59 -5.43
N ILE A 223 7.88 -19.57 -5.47
CA ILE A 223 8.68 -18.42 -5.92
C ILE A 223 8.49 -18.10 -7.42
N ASP A 224 8.14 -19.12 -8.20
CA ASP A 224 7.93 -19.12 -9.65
C ASP A 224 6.48 -18.80 -10.05
N PHE A 225 5.54 -18.83 -9.11
CA PHE A 225 4.15 -18.46 -9.39
C PHE A 225 4.08 -17.02 -9.91
N PRO A 226 3.24 -16.74 -10.93
CA PRO A 226 2.95 -15.38 -11.34
C PRO A 226 2.19 -14.65 -10.22
N VAL A 227 2.43 -13.35 -10.07
CA VAL A 227 1.76 -12.56 -9.01
C VAL A 227 0.25 -12.48 -9.26
N THR A 228 -0.21 -12.60 -10.49
CA THR A 228 -1.64 -12.71 -10.83
C THR A 228 -2.29 -13.94 -10.19
N GLN A 229 -1.62 -15.09 -10.20
CA GLN A 229 -2.10 -16.29 -9.52
C GLN A 229 -2.11 -16.09 -8.00
N VAL A 230 -1.06 -15.50 -7.42
CA VAL A 230 -1.04 -15.19 -5.98
C VAL A 230 -2.18 -14.23 -5.61
N ALA A 231 -2.39 -13.17 -6.39
CA ALA A 231 -3.49 -12.22 -6.17
C ALA A 231 -4.86 -12.90 -6.25
N SER A 232 -5.04 -13.81 -7.20
CA SER A 232 -6.26 -14.63 -7.32
C SER A 232 -6.46 -15.49 -6.08
N MET A 233 -5.42 -16.19 -5.60
CA MET A 233 -5.50 -16.99 -4.36
C MET A 233 -5.86 -16.13 -3.15
N LEU A 234 -5.23 -14.96 -2.98
CA LEU A 234 -5.53 -14.04 -1.88
C LEU A 234 -7.01 -13.60 -1.90
N CYS A 235 -7.56 -13.35 -3.08
CA CYS A 235 -8.96 -12.94 -3.24
C CYS A 235 -9.94 -14.10 -3.03
N SER A 236 -9.70 -15.25 -3.66
CA SER A 236 -10.62 -16.41 -3.64
C SER A 236 -10.71 -17.06 -2.26
N TYR A 237 -9.60 -17.07 -1.50
CA TYR A 237 -9.58 -17.61 -0.14
C TYR A 237 -9.76 -16.54 0.93
N ASN A 238 -10.04 -15.28 0.53
CA ASN A 238 -10.12 -14.11 1.40
C ASN A 238 -9.00 -14.02 2.46
N ILE A 239 -7.75 -14.23 2.06
CA ILE A 239 -6.58 -14.16 2.95
C ILE A 239 -5.73 -12.94 2.62
N SER A 240 -5.16 -12.27 3.63
CA SER A 240 -4.40 -11.02 3.44
C SER A 240 -2.96 -11.24 3.00
N SER A 241 -2.48 -12.47 3.08
CA SER A 241 -1.12 -12.89 2.89
C SER A 241 -1.00 -14.37 2.55
N LEU A 242 0.04 -14.71 1.80
CA LEU A 242 0.33 -16.07 1.34
C LEU A 242 1.81 -16.36 1.61
N PRO A 243 2.14 -17.42 2.36
CA PRO A 243 3.51 -17.84 2.61
C PRO A 243 4.02 -18.53 1.36
N VAL A 244 5.26 -18.23 0.98
CA VAL A 244 5.95 -18.86 -0.14
C VAL A 244 6.92 -19.87 0.45
N VAL A 245 6.87 -21.10 -0.06
CA VAL A 245 7.73 -22.18 0.39
C VAL A 245 8.54 -22.75 -0.78
N ASN A 246 9.67 -23.36 -0.49
CA ASN A 246 10.47 -24.09 -1.45
C ASN A 246 9.89 -25.50 -1.72
N ASN A 247 10.60 -26.30 -2.52
CA ASN A 247 10.19 -27.67 -2.87
C ASN A 247 10.16 -28.63 -1.67
N GLU A 248 10.91 -28.33 -0.61
CA GLU A 248 10.96 -29.10 0.64
C GLU A 248 9.86 -28.67 1.64
N GLY A 249 9.01 -27.70 1.26
CA GLY A 249 7.97 -27.14 2.11
C GLY A 249 8.50 -26.16 3.17
N MET A 250 9.76 -25.76 3.09
CA MET A 250 10.39 -24.77 3.97
C MET A 250 10.01 -23.36 3.51
N VAL A 251 9.71 -22.50 4.48
CA VAL A 251 9.28 -21.12 4.22
C VAL A 251 10.43 -20.25 3.70
N GLU A 252 10.25 -19.64 2.54
CA GLU A 252 11.19 -18.66 1.97
C GLU A 252 10.77 -17.21 2.27
N GLY A 253 9.49 -16.97 2.51
CA GLY A 253 8.96 -15.66 2.86
C GLY A 253 7.44 -15.58 2.79
N ILE A 254 6.92 -14.35 2.76
CA ILE A 254 5.48 -14.07 2.67
C ILE A 254 5.19 -12.96 1.66
N ILE A 255 4.06 -13.07 0.96
CA ILE A 255 3.51 -12.00 0.11
C ILE A 255 2.19 -11.55 0.71
N THR A 256 1.90 -10.25 0.66
CA THR A 256 0.66 -9.66 1.21
C THR A 256 -0.11 -8.91 0.12
N ARG A 257 -1.45 -8.84 0.25
CA ARG A 257 -2.30 -7.98 -0.61
C ARG A 257 -1.75 -6.56 -0.68
N TYR A 258 -1.34 -6.03 0.48
CA TYR A 258 -0.73 -4.71 0.59
C TYR A 258 0.56 -4.57 -0.25
N ASN A 259 1.44 -5.57 -0.26
CA ASN A 259 2.70 -5.50 -1.03
C ASN A 259 2.44 -5.55 -2.54
N ILE A 260 1.45 -6.34 -2.96
CA ILE A 260 0.99 -6.39 -4.36
C ILE A 260 0.37 -5.05 -4.77
N LEU A 261 -0.59 -4.52 -4.00
CA LEU A 261 -1.19 -3.20 -4.30
C LEU A 261 -0.15 -2.08 -4.25
N ARG A 262 0.84 -2.16 -3.35
CA ARG A 262 1.93 -1.18 -3.25
C ARG A 262 2.87 -1.23 -4.45
N SER A 263 3.17 -2.40 -5.02
CA SER A 263 4.00 -2.48 -6.22
C SER A 263 3.31 -1.80 -7.40
N ILE A 264 2.01 -2.06 -7.54
CA ILE A 264 1.17 -1.42 -8.55
C ILE A 264 1.04 0.08 -8.30
N PHE A 265 0.83 0.53 -7.06
CA PHE A 265 0.81 1.96 -6.73
C PHE A 265 2.13 2.68 -7.09
N ARG A 266 3.28 2.00 -6.94
CA ARG A 266 4.57 2.57 -7.36
C ARG A 266 4.64 2.78 -8.88
N GLU A 267 3.98 1.93 -9.66
CA GLU A 267 3.83 2.09 -11.11
C GLU A 267 2.77 3.16 -11.46
N PHE A 268 1.70 3.28 -10.65
CA PHE A 268 0.70 4.36 -10.73
C PHE A 268 1.19 5.72 -10.23
N LYS A 269 2.43 5.83 -9.75
CA LYS A 269 3.10 7.13 -9.81
C LYS A 269 3.22 7.45 -11.30
N ARG A 270 2.19 8.11 -11.85
CA ARG A 270 2.23 8.76 -13.16
C ARG A 270 3.63 9.29 -13.30
N LYS A 271 4.37 8.81 -14.31
CA LYS A 271 5.57 9.47 -14.79
C LYS A 271 5.17 10.93 -14.90
N PRO A 272 5.57 11.79 -13.94
CA PRO A 272 4.86 13.04 -13.72
C PRO A 272 5.02 14.00 -14.90
N PHE A 273 5.95 13.67 -15.78
CA PHE A 273 6.28 14.24 -17.07
C PHE A 273 6.90 13.10 -17.90
N PRO A 274 6.80 13.13 -19.24
CA PRO A 274 7.56 12.27 -20.13
C PRO A 274 9.07 12.53 -20.01
N VAL A 275 9.86 11.48 -20.20
CA VAL A 275 11.33 11.53 -20.24
C VAL A 275 11.79 10.97 -21.59
N PHE A 276 12.50 11.79 -22.34
CA PHE A 276 13.05 11.43 -23.65
C PHE A 276 14.57 11.28 -23.54
N ILE A 277 15.08 10.10 -23.87
CA ILE A 277 16.51 9.80 -23.84
C ILE A 277 17.00 9.59 -25.28
N LYS A 278 17.95 10.42 -25.71
CA LYS A 278 18.60 10.37 -27.04
C LYS A 278 20.08 10.01 -26.90
N GLY A 279 20.63 9.31 -27.89
CA GLY A 279 22.06 8.96 -27.96
C GLY A 279 22.45 7.66 -27.25
N LEU A 280 21.49 6.77 -27.01
CA LEU A 280 21.72 5.39 -26.59
C LEU A 280 21.63 4.46 -27.81
N TYR A 281 22.55 3.49 -27.90
CA TYR A 281 22.57 2.46 -28.96
C TYR A 281 21.60 1.31 -28.65
N GLU A 282 21.27 0.49 -29.65
CA GLU A 282 20.45 -0.72 -29.47
C GLU A 282 21.08 -1.69 -28.45
N GLY A 283 20.25 -2.42 -27.70
CA GLY A 283 20.69 -3.31 -26.63
C GLY A 283 20.94 -2.65 -25.27
N THR A 284 20.75 -1.34 -25.13
CA THR A 284 20.99 -0.59 -23.87
C THR A 284 19.73 -0.33 -23.02
N ASP A 285 18.69 -1.18 -23.14
CA ASP A 285 17.42 -0.97 -22.44
C ASP A 285 17.52 -0.92 -20.91
N TYR A 286 18.46 -1.67 -20.32
CA TYR A 286 18.70 -1.62 -18.89
C TYR A 286 19.25 -0.24 -18.47
N VAL A 287 20.13 0.36 -19.28
CA VAL A 287 20.69 1.71 -19.07
C VAL A 287 19.59 2.75 -19.21
N ARG A 288 18.75 2.64 -20.26
CA ARG A 288 17.59 3.52 -20.48
C ARG A 288 16.67 3.52 -19.26
N LYS A 289 16.28 2.33 -18.77
CA LYS A 289 15.44 2.19 -17.56
C LYS A 289 16.12 2.77 -16.31
N PHE A 290 17.43 2.57 -16.18
CA PHE A 290 18.20 3.13 -15.06
C PHE A 290 18.18 4.67 -15.07
N ILE A 291 18.50 5.29 -16.21
CA ILE A 291 18.51 6.75 -16.37
C ILE A 291 17.12 7.31 -16.11
N GLU A 292 16.09 6.72 -16.70
CA GLU A 292 14.71 7.17 -16.53
C GLU A 292 14.29 7.13 -15.05
N ARG A 293 14.60 6.02 -14.35
CA ARG A 293 14.36 5.92 -12.90
C ARG A 293 15.07 7.04 -12.12
N LYS A 294 16.32 7.34 -12.47
CA LYS A 294 17.11 8.38 -11.80
C LYS A 294 16.59 9.79 -12.05
N VAL A 295 16.05 10.05 -13.24
CA VAL A 295 15.31 11.29 -13.53
C VAL A 295 14.11 11.42 -12.60
N TYR A 296 13.27 10.39 -12.46
CA TYR A 296 12.12 10.47 -11.56
C TYR A 296 12.49 10.56 -10.07
N GLU A 297 13.55 9.87 -9.63
CA GLU A 297 14.06 9.96 -8.25
C GLU A 297 14.51 11.39 -7.89
N ASN A 298 15.22 12.08 -8.80
CA ASN A 298 15.80 13.40 -8.53
C ASN A 298 14.85 14.56 -8.87
N ILE A 299 14.06 14.44 -9.95
CA ILE A 299 13.25 15.55 -10.49
C ILE A 299 11.75 15.34 -10.18
N GLY A 300 11.30 14.09 -10.01
CA GLY A 300 9.88 13.77 -9.89
C GLY A 300 9.18 14.42 -8.69
N SER A 301 9.89 14.69 -7.60
CA SER A 301 9.35 15.38 -6.42
C SER A 301 8.94 16.84 -6.71
N TYR A 302 9.51 17.46 -7.74
CA TYR A 302 9.21 18.85 -8.12
C TYR A 302 7.94 18.98 -8.97
N SER A 303 7.53 17.92 -9.67
CA SER A 303 6.43 17.92 -10.65
C SER A 303 5.07 18.43 -10.14
N LYS A 304 4.72 18.17 -8.87
CA LYS A 304 3.43 18.64 -8.33
C LYS A 304 3.36 20.14 -8.19
N LYS A 305 4.52 20.79 -8.03
CA LYS A 305 4.64 22.23 -7.80
C LYS A 305 5.15 22.95 -9.05
N ALA A 306 5.97 22.28 -9.87
CA ALA A 306 6.55 22.78 -11.10
C ALA A 306 5.81 22.09 -12.24
N ARG A 307 5.14 22.86 -13.10
CA ARG A 307 4.38 22.33 -14.23
C ARG A 307 5.33 21.85 -15.33
N ILE A 308 6.08 20.79 -15.03
CA ILE A 308 7.07 20.19 -15.93
C ILE A 308 6.31 19.54 -17.08
N LEU A 309 6.64 19.96 -18.30
CA LEU A 309 6.07 19.44 -19.53
C LEU A 309 6.77 18.16 -19.97
N GLU A 310 8.11 18.15 -19.91
CA GLU A 310 8.95 17.04 -20.35
C GLU A 310 10.39 17.18 -19.84
N VAL A 311 11.15 16.09 -19.88
CA VAL A 311 12.58 16.09 -19.61
C VAL A 311 13.33 15.41 -20.76
N TYR A 312 14.32 16.08 -21.32
CA TYR A 312 15.26 15.50 -22.28
C TYR A 312 16.58 15.13 -21.61
N VAL A 313 17.08 13.94 -21.91
CA VAL A 313 18.44 13.51 -21.63
C VAL A 313 19.12 13.25 -22.96
N VAL A 314 20.10 14.08 -23.32
CA VAL A 314 20.86 13.98 -24.57
C VAL A 314 22.25 13.48 -24.23
N ILE A 315 22.60 12.30 -24.74
CA ILE A 315 23.90 11.68 -24.57
C ILE A 315 24.65 11.82 -25.90
N ARG A 316 25.90 12.29 -25.85
CA ARG A 316 26.82 12.29 -26.98
C ARG A 316 28.07 11.53 -26.57
N ALA A 317 28.44 10.51 -27.35
CA ALA A 317 29.71 9.82 -27.21
C ALA A 317 30.68 10.35 -28.28
N SER A 318 31.91 10.61 -27.89
CA SER A 318 33.01 10.89 -28.82
C SER A 318 34.11 9.88 -28.55
N GLU A 319 34.41 9.08 -29.57
CA GLU A 319 35.52 8.14 -29.51
C GLU A 319 36.84 8.92 -29.52
N LYS A 320 37.71 8.61 -28.55
CA LYS A 320 39.04 9.19 -28.46
C LYS A 320 40.07 8.15 -28.87
N SER A 321 41.24 8.61 -29.31
CA SER A 321 42.35 7.79 -29.83
C SER A 321 42.79 6.63 -28.90
N SER A 322 42.38 6.66 -27.63
CA SER A 322 42.60 5.62 -26.62
C SER A 322 41.56 4.49 -26.61
N GLY A 323 40.61 4.45 -27.56
CA GLY A 323 39.54 3.43 -27.63
C GLY A 323 38.46 3.57 -26.55
N LYS A 324 38.53 4.62 -25.71
CA LYS A 324 37.51 4.93 -24.69
C LYS A 324 36.62 6.07 -25.17
N ASN A 325 35.32 5.89 -25.00
CA ASN A 325 34.34 6.92 -25.29
C ASN A 325 34.32 7.98 -24.18
N LEU A 326 34.47 9.24 -24.57
CA LEU A 326 34.16 10.38 -23.73
C LEU A 326 32.67 10.71 -23.90
N TYR A 327 31.92 10.66 -22.80
CA TYR A 327 30.49 10.94 -22.80
C TYR A 327 30.23 12.37 -22.34
N ARG A 328 29.43 13.11 -23.10
CA ARG A 328 28.84 14.38 -22.69
C ARG A 328 27.34 14.22 -22.57
N VAL A 329 26.79 14.54 -21.41
CA VAL A 329 25.36 14.40 -21.13
C VAL A 329 24.77 15.74 -20.77
N SER A 330 23.71 16.11 -21.48
CA SER A 330 22.91 17.30 -21.19
C SER A 330 21.51 16.89 -20.77
N VAL A 331 21.02 17.44 -19.66
CA VAL A 331 19.66 17.21 -19.17
C VAL A 331 18.90 18.52 -19.21
N ASN A 332 17.75 18.56 -19.90
CA ASN A 332 16.88 19.73 -19.97
C ASN A 332 15.51 19.40 -19.37
N ILE A 333 15.08 20.19 -18.40
CA ILE A 333 13.77 20.12 -17.75
C ILE A 333 12.92 21.26 -18.31
N ASN A 334 11.98 20.93 -19.18
CA ASN A 334 11.09 21.89 -19.82
C ASN A 334 9.85 22.09 -18.96
N LEU A 335 9.59 23.33 -18.55
CA LEU A 335 8.37 23.76 -17.88
C LEU A 335 7.55 24.61 -18.85
N ASP A 336 6.32 24.94 -18.46
CA ASP A 336 5.43 25.82 -19.22
C ASP A 336 6.00 27.21 -19.53
N LYS A 337 6.88 27.75 -18.69
CA LYS A 337 7.42 29.12 -18.80
C LYS A 337 8.94 29.22 -18.68
N SER A 338 9.65 28.11 -18.52
CA SER A 338 11.11 28.13 -18.34
C SER A 338 11.74 26.78 -18.66
N VAL A 339 13.05 26.80 -18.91
CA VAL A 339 13.87 25.59 -19.06
C VAL A 339 14.96 25.61 -18.00
N HIS A 340 15.21 24.45 -17.38
CA HIS A 340 16.33 24.25 -16.47
C HIS A 340 17.23 23.15 -16.98
N SER A 341 18.52 23.44 -17.08
CA SER A 341 19.48 22.53 -17.68
C SER A 341 20.54 22.10 -16.67
N GLY A 342 21.13 20.95 -16.92
CA GLY A 342 22.35 20.48 -16.26
C GLY A 342 23.24 19.72 -17.23
N PHE A 343 24.53 19.70 -16.92
CA PHE A 343 25.55 19.13 -17.79
C PHE A 343 26.60 18.36 -16.99
N SER A 344 27.12 17.28 -17.56
CA SER A 344 28.34 16.61 -17.09
C SER A 344 29.06 15.95 -18.26
N GLU A 345 30.37 15.74 -18.09
CA GLU A 345 31.26 15.07 -19.04
C GLU A 345 32.18 14.09 -18.30
N GLY A 346 32.43 12.93 -18.91
CA GLY A 346 33.35 11.94 -18.35
C GLY A 346 33.34 10.59 -19.07
N TRP A 347 34.17 9.68 -18.58
CA TRP A 347 34.43 8.38 -19.24
C TRP A 347 33.40 7.29 -18.90
N ASN A 348 32.61 7.47 -17.83
CA ASN A 348 31.60 6.50 -17.39
C ASN A 348 30.19 7.06 -17.60
N LEU A 349 29.45 6.51 -18.57
CA LEU A 349 28.11 6.97 -18.94
C LEU A 349 27.15 7.07 -17.75
N ILE A 350 27.14 6.07 -16.86
CA ILE A 350 26.21 6.03 -15.73
C ILE A 350 26.50 7.18 -14.76
N THR A 351 27.77 7.37 -14.40
CA THR A 351 28.20 8.45 -13.49
C THR A 351 27.89 9.81 -14.10
N VAL A 352 28.24 10.02 -15.37
CA VAL A 352 28.03 11.29 -16.09
C VAL A 352 26.53 11.62 -16.20
N CYS A 353 25.68 10.64 -16.51
CA CYS A 353 24.23 10.84 -16.49
C CYS A 353 23.71 11.25 -15.11
N LEU A 354 24.18 10.59 -14.04
CA LEU A 354 23.75 10.91 -12.67
C LEU A 354 24.13 12.34 -12.26
N GLU A 355 25.32 12.78 -12.61
CA GLU A 355 25.81 14.13 -12.33
C GLU A 355 25.02 15.19 -13.11
N ALA A 356 24.80 14.99 -14.41
CA ALA A 356 24.01 15.91 -15.22
C ALA A 356 22.55 16.02 -14.72
N ILE A 357 21.94 14.90 -14.27
CA ILE A 357 20.60 14.90 -13.66
C ILE A 357 20.59 15.71 -12.36
N LYS A 358 21.60 15.53 -11.49
CA LYS A 358 21.71 16.26 -10.22
C LYS A 358 21.90 17.75 -10.47
N ASP A 359 22.73 18.13 -11.43
CA ASP A 359 22.98 19.52 -11.80
C ASP A 359 21.70 20.20 -12.33
N ALA A 360 20.95 19.52 -13.20
CA ALA A 360 19.66 20.02 -13.69
C ALA A 360 18.63 20.19 -12.56
N ALA A 361 18.55 19.21 -11.65
CA ALA A 361 17.68 19.28 -10.47
C ALA A 361 18.09 20.44 -9.54
N PHE A 362 19.38 20.70 -9.39
CA PHE A 362 19.90 21.81 -8.60
C PHE A 362 19.54 23.16 -9.24
N SER A 363 19.69 23.31 -10.56
CA SER A 363 19.27 24.49 -11.32
C SER A 363 17.78 24.81 -11.10
N LEU A 364 16.91 23.80 -11.21
CA LEU A 364 15.48 23.91 -10.93
C LEU A 364 15.20 24.37 -9.48
N SER A 365 15.99 23.90 -8.51
CA SER A 365 15.83 24.26 -7.09
C SER A 365 16.26 25.71 -6.78
N LYS A 366 17.32 26.22 -7.42
CA LYS A 366 17.89 27.57 -7.18
C LYS A 366 16.93 28.67 -7.60
N THR A 367 16.32 28.53 -8.76
CA THR A 367 15.36 29.53 -9.30
C THR A 367 14.13 29.66 -8.41
N ARG A 368 13.72 28.58 -7.73
CA ARG A 368 12.63 28.62 -6.75
C ARG A 368 12.96 29.35 -5.47
N LYS A 369 14.17 29.18 -4.94
CA LYS A 369 14.61 29.94 -3.75
C LYS A 369 14.58 31.45 -4.03
N ARG A 370 14.96 31.88 -5.24
CA ARG A 370 14.88 33.28 -5.69
C ARG A 370 13.43 33.78 -5.83
N ILE A 371 12.52 32.99 -6.41
CA ILE A 371 11.10 33.37 -6.56
C ILE A 371 10.41 33.47 -5.19
N LYS A 372 10.66 32.53 -4.26
CA LYS A 372 10.09 32.55 -2.91
C LYS A 372 10.57 33.77 -2.12
N LYS A 373 11.86 34.12 -2.24
CA LYS A 373 12.44 35.32 -1.61
C LYS A 373 11.79 36.60 -2.14
N LYS A 374 11.72 36.78 -3.47
CA LYS A 374 11.05 37.94 -4.09
C LYS A 374 9.57 38.09 -3.70
N ARG A 375 8.86 36.99 -3.47
CA ARG A 375 7.45 37.02 -3.04
C ARG A 375 7.30 37.46 -1.58
N LEU A 376 8.13 36.92 -0.69
CA LEU A 376 8.18 37.34 0.72
C LEU A 376 8.60 38.81 0.87
N ASP A 377 9.55 39.27 0.05
CA ASP A 377 9.98 40.67 0.05
C ASP A 377 8.85 41.61 -0.42
N ARG A 378 8.05 41.20 -1.44
CA ARG A 378 6.86 41.96 -1.88
C ARG A 378 5.73 41.97 -0.84
N GLU A 379 5.51 40.85 -0.14
CA GLU A 379 4.52 40.78 0.94
C GLU A 379 4.95 41.64 2.15
N ARG A 380 6.26 41.71 2.46
CA ARG A 380 6.81 42.62 3.49
C ARG A 380 6.67 44.10 3.12
N ILE A 381 6.94 44.47 1.87
CA ILE A 381 6.79 45.86 1.40
C ILE A 381 5.32 46.31 1.50
N ARG A 382 4.36 45.42 1.19
CA ARG A 382 2.91 45.72 1.35
C ARG A 382 2.47 45.92 2.80
N HIS A 383 3.16 45.32 3.76
CA HIS A 383 2.89 45.50 5.19
C HIS A 383 3.55 46.74 5.81
N ILE A 384 4.42 47.43 5.08
CA ILE A 384 5.10 48.67 5.52
C ILE A 384 4.40 49.92 4.94
N VAL A 385 3.57 49.75 3.90
CA VAL A 385 2.87 50.83 3.18
C VAL A 385 1.36 50.89 3.52
N LEU A 386 0.92 50.05 4.46
CA LEU A 386 -0.37 50.13 5.16
C LEU A 386 -0.07 50.44 6.62
#